data_AF-A0A0F9U0X5-F1
#
_entry.id   AF-A0A0F9U0X5-F1
#
_cell.length_a   1.000
_cell.length_b   1.000
_cell.length_c   1.000
_cell.angle_alpha   90.00
_cell.angle_beta   90.00
_cell.angle_gamma   90.00
#
_symmetry.space_group_name_H-M   'P 1'
#
loop_
_entity.id
_entity.type
_entity.pdbx_description
1 polymer ?
#
loop_
_entity_poly.entity_id
_entity_poly.type
_entity_poly.pdbx_seq_one_letter_code
_entity_poly.pdbx_strand_id
1 'polypeptide(L)'
;MIHDFLIIRDGLPLLVKNYSNVHHLFSQGDNLLMISGFFSALNSFSDSFEDLGTISELKLSNNDLKLSFLRDTNIPSLIYLATFDAKSKLSNIQNLLQIIAKNFLKEFNIKQILSWNGKVDNFNSFDSIINQYIGSENKKIIVDTLVNKIELSENKLDETVDVRETNENNAEQEKVEAIPHYYKLIPYLTSSKKINPKLFLTGESSCEIYDQVDGTKSINQISQKLESTQERVYNICKNLIKMGFISFSD
;
A
#
# COMPACT_ATOMS: atom_id res chain seq x y z
N MET A 1 -12.61 -8.99 -4.29
CA MET A 1 -13.84 -8.28 -4.67
C MET A 1 -13.58 -6.80 -4.53
N ILE A 2 -14.12 -6.00 -5.43
CA ILE A 2 -14.00 -4.53 -5.40
C ILE A 2 -15.05 -3.97 -4.44
N HIS A 3 -14.62 -3.09 -3.54
CA HIS A 3 -15.46 -2.49 -2.50
C HIS A 3 -15.82 -1.05 -2.83
N ASP A 4 -14.85 -0.24 -3.20
CA ASP A 4 -15.06 1.15 -3.59
C ASP A 4 -14.29 1.49 -4.85
N PHE A 5 -14.82 2.45 -5.61
CA PHE A 5 -14.21 3.01 -6.81
C PHE A 5 -14.33 4.52 -6.80
N LEU A 6 -13.26 5.21 -7.19
CA LEU A 6 -13.18 6.66 -7.11
C LEU A 6 -12.40 7.20 -8.31
N ILE A 7 -12.91 8.28 -8.90
CA ILE A 7 -12.18 9.10 -9.87
C ILE A 7 -11.93 10.46 -9.23
N ILE A 8 -10.68 10.91 -9.18
CA ILE A 8 -10.26 12.17 -8.59
C ILE A 8 -9.61 13.03 -9.66
N ARG A 9 -9.88 14.33 -9.64
CA ARG A 9 -9.14 15.33 -10.39
C ARG A 9 -8.77 16.49 -9.47
N ASP A 10 -7.50 16.90 -9.50
CA ASP A 10 -7.00 18.07 -8.74
C ASP A 10 -7.36 18.00 -7.24
N GLY A 11 -7.35 16.79 -6.68
CA GLY A 11 -7.73 16.60 -5.27
C GLY A 11 -9.24 16.74 -5.00
N LEU A 12 -10.10 16.67 -6.01
CA LEU A 12 -11.56 16.63 -5.85
C LEU A 12 -12.18 15.38 -6.48
N PRO A 13 -13.20 14.78 -5.84
CA PRO A 13 -13.90 13.62 -6.40
C PRO A 13 -14.73 14.04 -7.62
N LEU A 14 -14.47 13.38 -8.74
CA LEU A 14 -15.35 13.44 -9.90
C LEU A 14 -16.51 12.46 -9.75
N LEU A 15 -16.20 11.25 -9.28
CA LEU A 15 -17.15 10.16 -9.20
C LEU A 15 -16.77 9.19 -8.09
N VAL A 16 -17.74 8.82 -7.26
CA VAL A 16 -17.58 7.87 -6.15
C VAL A 16 -18.59 6.75 -6.31
N LYS A 17 -18.14 5.51 -6.21
CA LYS A 17 -19.01 4.33 -6.14
C LYS A 17 -18.60 3.43 -5.00
N ASN A 18 -19.60 2.94 -4.30
CA ASN A 18 -19.45 1.96 -3.25
C ASN A 18 -20.29 0.74 -3.65
N TYR A 19 -19.65 -0.44 -3.57
CA TYR A 19 -20.19 -1.74 -3.92
C TYR A 19 -20.26 -2.67 -2.70
N SER A 20 -19.96 -2.15 -1.51
CA SER A 20 -19.81 -2.88 -0.27
C SER A 20 -20.71 -2.32 0.82
N ASN A 21 -21.60 -3.16 1.34
CA ASN A 21 -22.45 -2.79 2.48
C ASN A 21 -21.71 -2.77 3.83
N VAL A 22 -20.44 -3.17 3.86
CA VAL A 22 -19.72 -3.48 5.12
C VAL A 22 -18.67 -2.42 5.45
N HIS A 23 -18.08 -1.78 4.44
CA HIS A 23 -17.07 -0.75 4.64
C HIS A 23 -17.29 0.44 3.69
N HIS A 24 -17.38 1.61 4.30
CA HIS A 24 -17.69 2.89 3.66
C HIS A 24 -16.44 3.79 3.69
N LEU A 25 -15.33 3.31 3.12
CA LEU A 25 -14.04 4.01 3.17
C LEU A 25 -14.10 5.37 2.45
N PHE A 26 -14.78 5.43 1.31
CA PHE A 26 -14.86 6.64 0.47
C PHE A 26 -16.21 7.36 0.51
N SER A 27 -17.20 6.87 1.24
CA SER A 27 -18.55 7.48 1.27
C SER A 27 -18.76 8.50 2.39
N GLN A 28 -17.82 8.64 3.33
CA GLN A 28 -17.80 9.76 4.27
C GLN A 28 -17.00 10.92 3.66
N GLY A 29 -17.64 12.11 3.54
CA GLY A 29 -17.06 13.28 2.87
C GLY A 29 -15.68 13.71 3.41
N ASP A 30 -15.48 13.61 4.72
CA ASP A 30 -14.20 13.96 5.37
C ASP A 30 -13.07 12.98 4.99
N ASN A 31 -13.38 11.68 4.95
CA ASN A 31 -12.42 10.64 4.53
C ASN A 31 -12.04 10.83 3.07
N LEU A 32 -13.02 11.17 2.23
CA LEU A 32 -12.80 11.38 0.82
C LEU A 32 -11.90 12.60 0.56
N LEU A 33 -12.09 13.71 1.28
CA LEU A 33 -11.21 14.88 1.19
C LEU A 33 -9.77 14.53 1.62
N MET A 34 -9.61 13.81 2.73
CA MET A 34 -8.30 13.38 3.23
C MET A 34 -7.58 12.46 2.23
N ILE A 35 -8.29 11.49 1.66
CA ILE A 35 -7.76 10.55 0.67
C ILE A 35 -7.37 11.30 -0.61
N SER A 36 -8.20 12.25 -1.01
CA SER A 36 -7.95 13.07 -2.18
C SER A 36 -6.71 13.97 -2.01
N GLY A 37 -6.55 14.58 -0.84
CA GLY A 37 -5.34 15.31 -0.48
C GLY A 37 -4.10 14.40 -0.41
N PHE A 38 -4.25 13.19 0.14
CA PHE A 38 -3.17 12.21 0.20
C PHE A 38 -2.70 11.80 -1.21
N PHE A 39 -3.60 11.47 -2.13
CA PHE A 39 -3.21 11.07 -3.50
C PHE A 39 -2.68 12.23 -4.33
N SER A 40 -3.18 13.44 -4.12
CA SER A 40 -2.60 14.64 -4.72
C SER A 40 -1.16 14.86 -4.25
N ALA A 41 -0.92 14.75 -2.93
CA ALA A 41 0.42 14.86 -2.35
C ALA A 41 1.35 13.71 -2.81
N LEU A 42 0.83 12.47 -2.86
CA LEU A 42 1.57 11.30 -3.32
C LEU A 42 1.97 11.45 -4.79
N ASN A 43 1.10 11.99 -5.64
CA ASN A 43 1.43 12.25 -7.04
C ASN A 43 2.45 13.38 -7.20
N SER A 44 2.28 14.49 -6.47
CA SER A 44 3.29 15.57 -6.46
C SER A 44 4.65 15.07 -5.96
N PHE A 45 4.64 14.16 -4.99
CA PHE A 45 5.83 13.49 -4.50
C PHE A 45 6.43 12.56 -5.56
N SER A 46 5.60 11.74 -6.23
CA SER A 46 6.05 10.85 -7.30
C SER A 46 6.66 11.62 -8.48
N ASP A 47 6.12 12.79 -8.83
CA ASP A 47 6.67 13.66 -9.89
C ASP A 47 8.05 14.23 -9.52
N SER A 48 8.37 14.30 -8.22
CA SER A 48 9.66 14.80 -7.72
C SER A 48 10.77 13.75 -7.76
N PHE A 49 10.44 12.48 -8.07
CA PHE A 49 11.40 11.38 -8.15
C PHE A 49 11.12 10.57 -9.42
N GLU A 50 11.88 10.83 -10.50
CA GLU A 50 11.77 10.10 -11.77
C GLU A 50 11.97 8.57 -11.63
N ASP A 51 12.63 8.13 -10.56
CA ASP A 51 12.99 6.72 -10.29
C ASP A 51 12.12 6.02 -9.23
N LEU A 52 11.01 6.62 -8.78
CA LEU A 52 10.02 5.85 -8.01
C LEU A 52 9.33 4.89 -8.96
N GLY A 53 9.70 3.61 -8.90
CA GLY A 53 8.99 2.53 -9.59
C GLY A 53 7.48 2.65 -9.38
N THR A 54 6.69 2.06 -10.27
CA THR A 54 5.23 2.20 -10.30
C THR A 54 4.56 1.67 -9.02
N ILE A 55 4.39 2.55 -8.03
CA ILE A 55 3.55 2.27 -6.87
C ILE A 55 2.16 1.98 -7.42
N SER A 56 1.73 0.73 -7.31
CA SER A 56 0.51 0.24 -7.94
C SER A 56 -0.48 -0.34 -6.95
N GLU A 57 -0.02 -0.62 -5.72
CA GLU A 57 -0.81 -1.12 -4.62
C GLU A 57 -0.39 -0.44 -3.31
N LEU A 58 -1.37 -0.06 -2.50
CA LEU A 58 -1.21 0.35 -1.12
C LEU A 58 -2.04 -0.57 -0.24
N LYS A 59 -1.42 -1.20 0.76
CA LYS A 59 -2.16 -1.98 1.77
C LYS A 59 -2.70 -1.04 2.84
N LEU A 60 -4.00 -1.10 3.11
CA LEU A 60 -4.62 -0.29 4.15
C LEU A 60 -4.37 -0.95 5.52
N SER A 61 -3.98 -0.16 6.51
CA SER A 61 -3.41 -0.66 7.79
C SER A 61 -4.44 -1.37 8.69
N ASN A 62 -5.73 -1.06 8.52
CA ASN A 62 -6.80 -1.44 9.45
C ASN A 62 -7.81 -2.42 8.85
N ASN A 63 -7.56 -2.97 7.67
CA ASN A 63 -8.43 -3.95 7.03
C ASN A 63 -7.64 -4.82 6.03
N ASP A 64 -8.28 -5.87 5.53
CA ASP A 64 -7.73 -6.73 4.48
C ASP A 64 -7.88 -6.12 3.08
N LEU A 65 -8.17 -4.81 3.00
CA LEU A 65 -8.36 -4.12 1.74
C LEU A 65 -7.02 -3.57 1.24
N LYS A 66 -6.81 -3.81 -0.04
CA LYS A 66 -5.77 -3.21 -0.85
C LYS A 66 -6.38 -2.09 -1.66
N LEU A 67 -5.57 -1.12 -1.99
CA LEU A 67 -5.93 -0.04 -2.87
C LEU A 67 -5.01 -0.07 -4.08
N SER A 68 -5.58 -0.03 -5.28
CA SER A 68 -4.85 0.19 -6.51
C SER A 68 -5.27 1.51 -7.12
N PHE A 69 -4.33 2.16 -7.79
CA PHE A 69 -4.57 3.41 -8.49
C PHE A 69 -3.91 3.43 -9.86
N LEU A 70 -4.47 4.24 -10.73
CA LEU A 70 -3.99 4.50 -12.07
C LEU A 70 -4.01 6.00 -12.30
N ARG A 71 -2.87 6.57 -12.65
CA ARG A 71 -2.77 7.95 -13.13
C ARG A 71 -3.06 7.99 -14.62
N ASP A 72 -3.85 8.96 -15.05
CA ASP A 72 -4.07 9.18 -16.48
C ASP A 72 -2.82 9.76 -17.14
N THR A 73 -2.50 9.27 -18.34
CA THR A 73 -1.34 9.74 -19.10
C THR A 73 -1.56 11.09 -19.76
N ASN A 74 -2.81 11.43 -20.10
CA ASN A 74 -3.15 12.66 -20.81
C ASN A 74 -3.55 13.79 -19.86
N ILE A 75 -4.11 13.45 -18.70
CA ILE A 75 -4.51 14.40 -17.67
C ILE A 75 -3.81 14.01 -16.36
N PRO A 76 -2.59 14.52 -16.08
CA PRO A 76 -1.77 14.05 -14.98
C PRO A 76 -2.41 14.21 -13.59
N SER A 77 -3.38 15.11 -13.45
CA SER A 77 -4.13 15.32 -12.22
C SER A 77 -5.37 14.44 -12.08
N LEU A 78 -5.69 13.63 -13.10
CA LEU A 78 -6.78 12.66 -13.10
C LEU A 78 -6.27 11.30 -12.62
N ILE A 79 -6.93 10.75 -11.60
CA ILE A 79 -6.54 9.52 -10.92
C ILE A 79 -7.76 8.63 -10.78
N TYR A 80 -7.61 7.36 -11.14
CA TYR A 80 -8.60 6.31 -10.94
C TYR A 80 -8.15 5.42 -9.78
N LEU A 81 -9.04 5.13 -8.86
CA LEU A 81 -8.76 4.43 -7.60
C LEU A 81 -9.78 3.31 -7.40
N ALA A 82 -9.33 2.16 -6.92
CA ALA A 82 -10.20 1.06 -6.51
C ALA A 82 -9.67 0.40 -5.23
N THR A 83 -10.57 0.13 -4.28
CA THR A 83 -10.29 -0.73 -3.13
C THR A 83 -10.78 -2.15 -3.41
N PHE A 84 -10.00 -3.14 -3.02
CA PHE A 84 -10.33 -4.54 -3.25
C PHE A 84 -9.77 -5.44 -2.15
N ASP A 85 -10.46 -6.54 -1.87
CA ASP A 85 -9.99 -7.57 -0.94
C ASP A 85 -9.13 -8.64 -1.64
N ALA A 86 -8.58 -9.56 -0.85
CA ALA A 86 -7.75 -10.67 -1.31
C ALA A 86 -8.39 -11.60 -2.36
N LYS A 87 -9.72 -11.56 -2.55
CA LYS A 87 -10.41 -12.36 -3.59
C LYS A 87 -10.18 -11.79 -5.00
N SER A 88 -9.70 -10.56 -5.12
CA SER A 88 -9.34 -9.95 -6.41
C SER A 88 -7.83 -9.96 -6.62
N LYS A 89 -7.38 -10.29 -7.84
CA LYS A 89 -5.96 -10.17 -8.23
C LYS A 89 -5.63 -8.74 -8.63
N LEU A 90 -4.49 -8.22 -8.18
CA LEU A 90 -4.03 -6.86 -8.50
C LEU A 90 -3.99 -6.60 -10.01
N SER A 91 -3.49 -7.56 -10.80
CA SER A 91 -3.42 -7.46 -12.27
C SER A 91 -4.79 -7.27 -12.92
N ASN A 92 -5.83 -7.94 -12.41
CA ASN A 92 -7.19 -7.76 -12.91
C ASN A 92 -7.72 -6.36 -12.59
N ILE A 93 -7.46 -5.87 -11.37
CA ILE A 93 -7.86 -4.53 -10.96
C ILE A 93 -7.16 -3.47 -11.79
N GLN A 94 -5.85 -3.61 -12.04
CA GLN A 94 -5.13 -2.67 -12.90
C GLN A 94 -5.68 -2.66 -14.34
N ASN A 95 -5.95 -3.84 -14.92
CA ASN A 95 -6.56 -3.94 -16.24
C ASN A 95 -7.96 -3.28 -16.26
N LEU A 96 -8.76 -3.51 -15.22
CA LEU A 96 -10.05 -2.87 -15.05
C LEU A 96 -9.93 -1.34 -15.00
N LEU A 97 -9.00 -0.80 -14.21
CA LEU A 97 -8.74 0.64 -14.14
C LEU A 97 -8.36 1.19 -15.52
N GLN A 98 -7.53 0.48 -16.30
CA GLN A 98 -7.17 0.89 -17.66
C GLN A 98 -8.36 0.88 -18.62
N ILE A 99 -9.25 -0.12 -18.53
CA ILE A 99 -10.47 -0.20 -19.34
C ILE A 99 -11.40 0.97 -19.00
N ILE A 100 -11.61 1.22 -17.70
CA ILE A 100 -12.47 2.31 -17.23
C ILE A 100 -11.89 3.66 -17.66
N ALA A 101 -10.59 3.89 -17.49
CA ALA A 101 -9.92 5.12 -17.91
C ALA A 101 -10.09 5.40 -19.42
N LYS A 102 -9.87 4.37 -20.25
CA LYS A 102 -10.06 4.48 -21.70
C LYS A 102 -11.51 4.82 -22.07
N ASN A 103 -12.49 4.23 -21.39
CA ASN A 103 -13.91 4.52 -21.66
C ASN A 103 -14.33 5.89 -21.13
N PHE A 104 -13.79 6.31 -19.99
CA PHE A 104 -14.06 7.64 -19.43
C PHE A 104 -13.62 8.74 -20.39
N LEU A 105 -12.41 8.64 -20.97
CA LEU A 105 -11.91 9.60 -21.97
C LEU A 105 -12.62 9.51 -23.34
N LYS A 106 -13.30 8.40 -23.64
CA LYS A 106 -14.14 8.28 -24.84
C LYS A 106 -15.48 8.98 -24.65
N GLU A 107 -16.06 8.89 -23.46
CA GLU A 107 -17.35 9.50 -23.16
C GLU A 107 -17.22 10.99 -22.85
N PHE A 108 -16.20 11.38 -22.10
CA PHE A 108 -15.90 12.76 -21.76
C PHE A 108 -14.59 13.18 -22.41
N ASN A 109 -14.67 14.19 -23.27
CA ASN A 109 -13.46 14.69 -23.90
C ASN A 109 -12.56 15.40 -22.87
N ILE A 110 -11.27 15.47 -23.16
CA ILE A 110 -10.27 16.09 -22.26
C ILE A 110 -10.65 17.53 -21.90
N LYS A 111 -11.23 18.30 -22.83
CA LYS A 111 -11.63 19.70 -22.59
C LYS A 111 -12.73 19.80 -21.54
N GLN A 112 -13.73 18.91 -21.57
CA GLN A 112 -14.82 18.84 -20.59
C GLN A 112 -14.28 18.48 -19.20
N ILE A 113 -13.33 17.55 -19.14
CA ILE A 113 -12.70 17.16 -17.89
C ILE A 113 -11.89 18.32 -17.33
N LEU A 114 -11.09 19.01 -18.15
CA LEU A 114 -10.25 20.15 -17.72
C LEU A 114 -11.06 21.40 -17.37
N SER A 115 -12.19 21.65 -18.03
CA SER A 115 -13.08 22.78 -17.74
C SER A 115 -14.06 22.50 -16.60
N TRP A 116 -14.03 21.30 -16.02
CA TRP A 116 -14.85 20.95 -14.87
C TRP A 116 -14.62 21.90 -13.69
N ASN A 117 -15.72 22.35 -13.10
CA ASN A 117 -15.76 23.39 -12.07
C ASN A 117 -16.22 22.85 -10.70
N GLY A 118 -16.13 21.55 -10.46
CA GLY A 118 -16.49 20.92 -9.18
C GLY A 118 -17.92 20.37 -9.09
N LYS A 119 -18.75 20.50 -10.13
CA LYS A 119 -20.11 19.92 -10.14
C LYS A 119 -20.06 18.39 -10.32
N VAL A 120 -20.39 17.65 -9.27
CA VAL A 120 -20.31 16.18 -9.23
C VAL A 120 -21.22 15.50 -10.27
N ASP A 121 -22.36 16.10 -10.61
CA ASP A 121 -23.35 15.48 -11.50
C ASP A 121 -22.93 15.39 -12.97
N ASN A 122 -21.87 16.09 -13.37
CA ASN A 122 -21.44 16.19 -14.77
C ASN A 122 -21.01 14.83 -15.37
N PHE A 123 -20.76 13.82 -14.53
CA PHE A 123 -20.24 12.51 -14.94
C PHE A 123 -21.19 11.34 -14.61
N ASN A 124 -22.41 11.61 -14.14
CA ASN A 124 -23.36 10.58 -13.71
C ASN A 124 -23.75 9.60 -14.84
N SER A 125 -23.66 9.99 -16.11
CA SER A 125 -23.94 9.08 -17.24
C SER A 125 -23.02 7.86 -17.27
N PHE A 126 -21.81 8.01 -16.73
CA PHE A 126 -20.77 6.99 -16.70
C PHE A 126 -21.04 5.88 -15.66
N ASP A 127 -21.96 6.12 -14.73
CA ASP A 127 -22.31 5.19 -13.66
C ASP A 127 -22.67 3.80 -14.19
N SER A 128 -23.45 3.76 -15.26
CA SER A 128 -23.91 2.52 -15.89
C SER A 128 -22.74 1.66 -16.40
N ILE A 129 -21.73 2.30 -17.01
CA ILE A 129 -20.55 1.66 -17.58
C ILE A 129 -19.65 1.13 -16.47
N ILE A 130 -19.39 1.93 -15.43
CA ILE A 130 -18.61 1.48 -14.27
C ILE A 130 -19.28 0.27 -13.62
N ASN A 131 -20.59 0.35 -13.38
CA ASN A 131 -21.34 -0.73 -12.76
C ASN A 131 -21.31 -2.02 -13.58
N GLN A 132 -21.31 -1.92 -14.91
CA GLN A 132 -21.17 -3.08 -15.79
C GLN A 132 -19.80 -3.75 -15.61
N TYR A 133 -18.71 -2.99 -15.65
CA TYR A 133 -17.36 -3.55 -15.55
C TYR A 133 -17.04 -4.10 -14.16
N ILE A 134 -17.35 -3.34 -13.11
CA ILE A 134 -17.13 -3.76 -11.72
C ILE A 134 -18.05 -4.93 -11.35
N GLY A 135 -19.31 -4.89 -11.79
CA GLY A 135 -20.25 -5.98 -11.57
C GLY A 135 -19.83 -7.27 -12.27
N SER A 136 -19.26 -7.19 -13.48
CA SER A 136 -18.76 -8.36 -14.21
C SER A 136 -17.54 -8.98 -13.53
N GLU A 137 -16.58 -8.16 -13.07
CA GLU A 137 -15.40 -8.66 -12.34
C GLU A 137 -15.79 -9.31 -11.01
N ASN A 138 -16.69 -8.67 -10.25
CA ASN A 138 -17.19 -9.23 -9.00
C ASN A 138 -17.96 -10.55 -9.22
N LYS A 139 -18.76 -10.67 -10.29
CA LYS A 139 -19.44 -11.92 -10.66
C LYS A 139 -18.44 -13.01 -11.05
N LYS A 140 -17.41 -12.70 -11.83
CA LYS A 140 -16.36 -13.64 -12.21
C LYS A 140 -15.68 -14.23 -10.98
N ILE A 141 -15.34 -13.39 -10.00
CA ILE A 141 -14.76 -13.82 -8.72
C ILE A 141 -15.69 -14.77 -7.97
N ILE A 142 -17.00 -14.47 -7.93
CA ILE A 142 -17.98 -15.33 -7.26
C ILE A 142 -18.04 -16.71 -7.94
N VAL A 143 -18.08 -16.74 -9.28
CA VAL A 143 -18.10 -17.99 -10.05
C VAL A 143 -16.81 -18.78 -9.83
N ASP A 144 -15.64 -18.16 -9.93
CA ASP A 144 -14.35 -18.82 -9.71
C ASP A 144 -14.24 -19.36 -8.26
N THR A 145 -14.76 -18.61 -7.28
CA THR A 145 -14.79 -19.06 -5.87
C THR A 145 -15.73 -20.25 -5.67
N LEU A 146 -16.87 -20.30 -6.38
CA LEU A 146 -17.82 -21.41 -6.32
C LEU A 146 -17.27 -22.66 -7.03
N VAL A 147 -16.67 -22.51 -8.20
CA VAL A 147 -16.02 -23.61 -8.94
C VAL A 147 -14.88 -24.21 -8.13
N ASN A 148 -13.99 -23.39 -7.57
CA ASN A 148 -12.91 -23.87 -6.72
C ASN A 148 -13.42 -24.58 -5.45
N LYS A 149 -14.55 -24.12 -4.87
CA LYS A 149 -15.17 -24.80 -3.72
C LYS A 149 -15.77 -26.16 -4.07
N ILE A 150 -16.27 -26.32 -5.29
CA ILE A 150 -16.80 -27.59 -5.80
C ILE A 150 -15.63 -28.55 -6.08
N GLU A 151 -14.56 -28.08 -6.72
CA GLU A 151 -13.35 -28.89 -6.99
C GLU A 151 -12.61 -29.31 -5.72
N LEU A 152 -12.57 -28.44 -4.69
CA LEU A 152 -12.01 -28.77 -3.37
C LEU A 152 -12.86 -29.77 -2.57
N SER A 153 -14.14 -29.98 -2.95
CA SER A 153 -14.99 -31.00 -2.34
C SER A 153 -14.86 -32.38 -3.03
N GLU A 154 -14.27 -32.44 -4.23
CA GLU A 154 -14.09 -33.68 -4.99
C GLU A 154 -12.70 -34.30 -4.87
N ASN A 155 -11.69 -33.57 -4.36
CA ASN A 155 -10.33 -34.09 -4.16
C ASN A 155 -9.96 -34.22 -2.68
N LYS A 156 -10.49 -35.26 -2.03
CA LYS A 156 -9.91 -35.87 -0.83
C LYS A 156 -9.85 -37.38 -0.98
N LEU A 157 -8.88 -37.85 -1.75
CA LEU A 157 -8.32 -39.22 -1.74
C LEU A 157 -7.10 -39.19 -2.66
N ASP A 158 -5.89 -39.08 -2.11
CA ASP A 158 -4.99 -40.23 -1.99
C ASP A 158 -3.59 -39.83 -1.48
N GLU A 159 -2.91 -40.87 -1.02
CA GLU A 159 -1.83 -40.94 -0.06
C GLU A 159 -0.43 -40.50 -0.56
N THR A 160 0.39 -40.20 0.44
CA THR A 160 1.87 -40.21 0.56
C THR A 160 2.71 -40.94 -0.49
N VAL A 161 3.97 -40.48 -0.72
CA VAL A 161 5.26 -41.22 -0.56
C VAL A 161 6.45 -40.48 -1.24
N ASP A 162 7.42 -40.11 -0.40
CA ASP A 162 8.91 -40.19 -0.46
C ASP A 162 9.88 -39.57 -1.51
N VAL A 163 10.90 -38.90 -0.90
CA VAL A 163 12.35 -38.67 -1.16
C VAL A 163 12.90 -38.35 -2.57
N ARG A 164 13.64 -37.22 -2.71
CA ARG A 164 15.14 -37.15 -2.81
C ARG A 164 15.68 -35.79 -3.28
N GLU A 165 16.86 -35.52 -2.73
CA GLU A 165 17.77 -34.38 -2.86
C GLU A 165 18.25 -34.11 -4.29
N THR A 166 18.67 -32.88 -4.58
CA THR A 166 20.04 -32.59 -5.02
C THR A 166 20.40 -31.10 -4.85
N ASN A 167 21.67 -30.91 -4.47
CA ASN A 167 22.41 -29.67 -4.24
C ASN A 167 22.50 -28.75 -5.47
N GLU A 168 22.79 -27.45 -5.25
CA GLU A 168 24.04 -26.84 -5.73
C GLU A 168 24.30 -25.47 -5.08
N ASN A 169 25.54 -25.32 -4.62
CA ASN A 169 26.15 -24.09 -4.08
C ASN A 169 26.30 -23.02 -5.17
N ASN A 170 26.39 -21.74 -4.80
CA ASN A 170 27.61 -20.96 -5.03
C ASN A 170 27.59 -19.54 -4.46
N ALA A 171 28.67 -19.28 -3.71
CA ALA A 171 29.46 -18.05 -3.64
C ALA A 171 28.86 -16.81 -2.97
N GLU A 172 29.11 -16.72 -1.66
CA GLU A 172 29.42 -15.48 -0.96
C GLU A 172 30.55 -14.72 -1.67
N GLN A 173 30.35 -13.41 -1.87
CA GLN A 173 31.45 -12.47 -2.00
C GLN A 173 31.38 -11.51 -0.81
N GLU A 174 32.19 -11.81 0.20
CA GLU A 174 32.59 -10.85 1.22
C GLU A 174 33.28 -9.66 0.52
N LYS A 175 32.64 -8.50 0.57
CA LYS A 175 33.36 -7.23 0.46
C LYS A 175 33.65 -6.74 1.86
N VAL A 176 34.94 -6.55 2.12
CA VAL A 176 35.47 -5.82 3.27
C VAL A 176 34.92 -4.40 3.20
N GLU A 177 33.84 -4.14 3.92
CA GLU A 177 33.23 -2.82 3.98
C GLU A 177 33.74 -2.05 5.18
N ALA A 178 34.29 -0.87 4.90
CA ALA A 178 34.68 0.11 5.90
C ALA A 178 33.55 0.29 6.91
N ILE A 179 33.87 0.18 8.21
CA ILE A 179 32.89 0.26 9.30
C ILE A 179 31.97 1.46 9.07
N PRO A 180 30.69 1.25 8.76
CA PRO A 180 29.80 2.35 8.46
C PRO A 180 29.69 3.30 9.64
N HIS A 181 29.75 4.61 9.37
CA HIS A 181 29.77 5.67 10.40
C HIS A 181 28.62 5.55 11.40
N TYR A 182 27.48 4.99 10.97
CA TYR A 182 26.29 4.84 11.80
C TYR A 182 26.46 3.82 12.94
N TYR A 183 27.47 2.95 12.93
CA TYR A 183 27.67 1.93 13.98
C TYR A 183 27.90 2.55 15.37
N LYS A 184 28.44 3.77 15.39
CA LYS A 184 28.78 4.50 16.62
C LYS A 184 27.67 5.43 17.11
N LEU A 185 26.62 5.65 16.32
CA LEU A 185 25.53 6.56 16.71
C LEU A 185 24.82 6.03 17.94
N ILE A 186 24.47 6.94 18.85
CA ILE A 186 23.79 6.61 20.11
C ILE A 186 22.37 7.21 20.04
N PRO A 187 21.33 6.37 19.91
CA PRO A 187 19.96 6.84 19.98
C PRO A 187 19.60 7.23 21.42
N TYR A 188 18.86 8.32 21.59
CA TYR A 188 18.28 8.76 22.86
C TYR A 188 16.81 9.17 22.68
N LEU A 189 16.03 9.09 23.76
CA LEU A 189 14.61 9.45 23.76
C LEU A 189 14.44 10.98 23.65
N THR A 190 13.60 11.44 22.74
CA THR A 190 13.28 12.88 22.58
C THR A 190 12.35 13.40 23.67
N SER A 191 11.68 12.51 24.41
CA SER A 191 10.76 12.85 25.48
C SER A 191 11.29 12.38 26.84
N SER A 192 10.98 13.13 27.89
CA SER A 192 11.41 12.85 29.26
C SER A 192 10.66 11.69 29.93
N LYS A 193 9.60 11.16 29.30
CA LYS A 193 8.82 10.02 29.80
C LYS A 193 8.83 8.90 28.77
N LYS A 194 9.22 7.69 29.20
CA LYS A 194 9.21 6.51 28.34
C LYS A 194 7.77 6.16 27.98
N ILE A 195 7.46 6.18 26.68
CA ILE A 195 6.13 5.86 26.15
C ILE A 195 6.05 4.33 25.98
N ASN A 196 4.85 3.75 26.10
CA ASN A 196 4.67 2.33 25.82
C ASN A 196 4.72 2.09 24.29
N PRO A 197 5.76 1.43 23.75
CA PRO A 197 5.94 1.26 22.31
C PRO A 197 4.81 0.45 21.67
N LYS A 198 4.18 -0.49 22.40
CA LYS A 198 3.13 -1.37 21.86
C LYS A 198 1.86 -0.64 21.44
N LEU A 199 1.68 0.60 21.89
CA LEU A 199 0.55 1.45 21.49
C LEU A 199 0.78 2.14 20.13
N PHE A 200 2.02 2.19 19.65
CA PHE A 200 2.42 2.97 18.48
C PHE A 200 3.20 2.17 17.44
N LEU A 201 3.83 1.07 17.85
CA LEU A 201 4.68 0.21 17.04
C LEU A 201 4.06 -1.19 16.97
N THR A 202 3.93 -1.72 15.75
CA THR A 202 3.37 -3.05 15.49
C THR A 202 4.44 -4.12 15.29
N GLY A 203 5.69 -3.73 15.02
CA GLY A 203 6.82 -4.64 14.88
C GLY A 203 7.45 -4.99 16.23
N GLU A 204 7.55 -6.28 16.52
CA GLU A 204 8.18 -6.79 17.75
C GLU A 204 9.64 -6.31 17.87
N SER A 205 10.43 -6.45 16.80
CA SER A 205 11.81 -5.92 16.76
C SER A 205 11.88 -4.41 16.97
N SER A 206 10.88 -3.65 16.52
CA SER A 206 10.85 -2.19 16.73
C SER A 206 10.56 -1.84 18.18
N CYS A 207 9.69 -2.60 18.85
CA CYS A 207 9.44 -2.46 20.28
C CYS A 207 10.70 -2.81 21.08
N GLU A 208 11.34 -3.93 20.76
CA GLU A 208 12.56 -4.39 21.43
C GLU A 208 13.71 -3.39 21.28
N ILE A 209 13.92 -2.86 20.07
CA ILE A 209 14.94 -1.85 19.81
C ILE A 209 14.61 -0.56 20.55
N TYR A 210 13.37 -0.07 20.51
CA TYR A 210 12.95 1.11 21.27
C TYR A 210 13.18 0.94 22.77
N ASP A 211 12.91 -0.25 23.31
CA ASP A 211 13.11 -0.53 24.74
C ASP A 211 14.57 -0.49 25.17
N GLN A 212 15.50 -0.73 24.25
CA GLN A 212 16.95 -0.60 24.48
C GLN A 212 17.49 0.83 24.31
N VAL A 213 16.70 1.78 23.78
CA VAL A 213 17.12 3.18 23.62
C VAL A 213 17.09 3.90 24.96
N ASP A 214 18.28 4.21 25.49
CA ASP A 214 18.47 4.91 26.76
C ASP A 214 19.47 6.08 26.68
N GLY A 215 20.00 6.38 25.48
CA GLY A 215 20.99 7.43 25.29
C GLY A 215 22.43 7.06 25.67
N THR A 216 22.71 5.79 25.98
CA THR A 216 24.05 5.33 26.37
C THR A 216 24.62 4.27 25.44
N LYS A 217 23.76 3.45 24.81
CA LYS A 217 24.18 2.36 23.95
C LYS A 217 24.24 2.78 22.49
N SER A 218 25.33 2.47 21.80
CA SER A 218 25.43 2.68 20.36
C SER A 218 24.64 1.63 19.57
N ILE A 219 24.39 1.89 18.29
CA ILE A 219 23.74 0.95 17.37
C ILE A 219 24.43 -0.43 17.39
N ASN A 220 25.76 -0.46 17.40
CA ASN A 220 26.50 -1.72 17.47
C ASN A 220 26.30 -2.48 18.79
N GLN A 221 26.16 -1.77 19.91
CA GLN A 221 25.90 -2.39 21.21
C GLN A 221 24.47 -2.91 21.32
N ILE A 222 23.50 -2.18 20.73
CA ILE A 222 22.10 -2.62 20.67
C ILE A 222 21.97 -3.85 19.77
N SER A 223 22.65 -3.87 18.63
CA SER A 223 22.60 -4.99 17.68
C SER A 223 23.21 -6.27 18.26
N GLN A 224 24.34 -6.17 18.97
CA GLN A 224 24.96 -7.30 19.67
C GLN A 224 24.06 -7.88 20.76
N LYS A 225 23.33 -7.02 21.48
CA LYS A 225 22.44 -7.46 22.57
C LYS A 225 21.16 -8.14 22.06
N LEU A 226 20.67 -7.74 20.91
CA LEU A 226 19.43 -8.26 20.31
C LEU A 226 19.69 -9.32 19.23
N GLU A 227 20.94 -9.79 19.09
CA GLU A 227 21.36 -10.73 18.04
C GLU A 227 20.85 -10.33 16.64
N SER A 228 20.91 -9.02 16.35
CA SER A 228 20.39 -8.42 15.12
C SER A 228 21.50 -7.74 14.33
N THR A 229 21.25 -7.45 13.04
CA THR A 229 22.23 -6.74 12.22
C THR A 229 22.24 -5.25 12.54
N GLN A 230 23.42 -4.62 12.52
CA GLN A 230 23.61 -3.19 12.79
C GLN A 230 22.77 -2.33 11.85
N GLU A 231 22.68 -2.72 10.57
CA GLU A 231 21.88 -2.04 9.56
C GLU A 231 20.38 -2.09 9.89
N ARG A 232 19.87 -3.24 10.35
CA ARG A 232 18.47 -3.39 10.76
C ARG A 232 18.15 -2.51 11.96
N VAL A 233 19.04 -2.48 12.96
CA VAL A 233 18.90 -1.59 14.13
C VAL A 233 18.90 -0.12 13.69
N TYR A 234 19.83 0.29 12.82
CA TYR A 234 19.91 1.65 12.30
C TYR A 234 18.65 2.07 11.54
N ASN A 235 18.14 1.22 10.65
CA ASN A 235 16.95 1.51 9.87
C ASN A 235 15.70 1.65 10.75
N ILE A 236 15.59 0.83 11.79
CA ILE A 236 14.51 0.94 12.78
C ILE A 236 14.66 2.23 13.59
N CYS A 237 15.87 2.58 14.03
CA CYS A 237 16.12 3.86 14.69
C CYS A 237 15.76 5.06 13.80
N LYS A 238 16.09 5.03 12.49
CA LYS A 238 15.67 6.09 11.55
C LYS A 238 14.15 6.24 11.47
N ASN A 239 13.41 5.14 11.51
CA ASN A 239 11.95 5.19 11.52
C ASN A 239 11.42 5.77 12.84
N LEU A 240 11.99 5.39 13.97
CA LEU A 240 11.63 5.95 15.29
C LEU A 240 11.95 7.45 15.38
N ILE A 241 13.02 7.92 14.73
CA ILE A 241 13.33 9.36 14.61
C ILE A 241 12.26 10.08 13.80
N LYS A 242 11.85 9.53 12.65
CA LYS A 242 10.78 10.12 11.82
C LYS A 242 9.45 10.21 12.57
N MET A 243 9.18 9.25 13.46
CA MET A 243 8.01 9.28 14.34
C MET A 243 8.17 10.20 15.55
N GLY A 244 9.33 10.85 15.70
CA GLY A 244 9.62 11.79 16.77
C GLY A 244 9.87 11.14 18.14
N PHE A 245 10.09 9.83 18.19
CA PHE A 245 10.27 9.10 19.45
C PHE A 245 11.70 9.13 20.00
N ILE A 246 12.69 9.18 19.11
CA ILE A 246 14.11 9.16 19.46
C ILE A 246 14.87 10.15 18.56
N SER A 247 16.12 10.45 18.91
CA SER A 247 17.08 11.19 18.09
C SER A 247 18.46 10.56 18.25
N PHE A 248 19.40 10.87 17.37
CA PHE A 248 20.82 10.51 17.59
C PHE A 248 21.54 11.66 18.28
N SER A 249 22.40 11.33 19.24
CA SER A 249 23.38 12.28 19.73
C SER A 249 24.52 12.36 18.72
N ASP A 250 24.93 13.59 18.39
CA ASP A 250 26.12 13.86 17.60
C ASP A 250 27.39 13.33 18.30
#